data_AF-E4PR07-F1
#
_entry.id   AF-E4PR07-F1
#
_cell.length_a   1.000
_cell.length_b   1.000
_cell.length_c   1.000
_cell.angle_alpha   90.00
_cell.angle_beta   90.00
_cell.angle_gamma   90.00
#
_symmetry.space_group_name_H-M   'P 1'
#
loop_
_entity.id
_entity.type
_entity.pdbx_description
1 polymer ?
#
loop_
_entity_poly.entity_id
_entity_poly.type
_entity_poly.pdbx_seq_one_letter_code
_entity_poly.pdbx_strand_id
1 'polypeptide(L)'
;MLSVVTAASLAISACSFLSKTSQPVSASYACGQLDIAVSGTDDSDLISIDYLDRRILLKPEVSASGALYVAPGDDQTRFWSKGEKATLTVKGQTYPECLQPGDLEMPFEARGNEPFWHATLEGGELLITRPFEEQGTRRVPVEVKTANRHGRTFVATLADLPITLTVARQLCDDSMSGAQYPAQVRLQVGDDEFRGCGGDRQRLLRGAIWVVEDLAGAGIIDRSRITIEFLEGNRIAGRASCNRYTGTYELRGEGMAIGPLVSTRMACAPALMNQEERFLNLLDQVSSVRIGQQGQLLLSTPGGESIRAFQSDHDSP
;
A
#
# COMPACT_ATOMS: atom_id res chain seq x y z
N MET A 1 67.76 44.79 41.65
CA MET A 1 66.93 45.16 40.49
C MET A 1 66.74 43.93 39.62
N LEU A 2 65.57 43.30 39.68
CA LEU A 2 65.14 42.28 38.73
C LEU A 2 63.65 42.51 38.47
N SER A 3 63.33 42.92 37.24
CA SER A 3 61.96 43.06 36.74
C SER A 3 61.45 41.70 36.28
N VAL A 4 60.25 41.33 36.73
CA VAL A 4 59.50 40.18 36.21
C VAL A 4 58.33 40.72 35.39
N VAL A 5 58.35 40.43 34.08
CA VAL A 5 57.27 40.76 33.14
C VAL A 5 56.27 39.59 33.16
N THR A 6 55.01 39.86 33.48
CA THR A 6 53.90 38.90 33.38
C THR A 6 53.14 39.15 32.08
N ALA A 7 53.12 38.14 31.20
CA ALA A 7 52.34 38.15 29.97
C ALA A 7 50.93 37.63 30.25
N ALA A 8 49.90 38.45 30.03
CA ALA A 8 48.50 38.06 30.11
C ALA A 8 48.06 37.41 28.79
N SER A 9 47.56 36.17 28.87
CA SER A 9 47.01 35.44 27.73
C SER A 9 45.51 35.77 27.60
N LEU A 10 45.09 36.30 26.45
CA LEU A 10 43.67 36.42 26.10
C LEU A 10 43.14 35.04 25.66
N ALA A 11 42.12 34.54 26.35
CA ALA A 11 41.33 33.39 25.89
C ALA A 11 40.24 33.89 24.93
N ILE A 12 40.37 33.54 23.64
CA ILE A 12 39.31 33.76 22.64
C ILE A 12 38.31 32.61 22.82
N SER A 13 37.11 32.93 23.30
CA SER A 13 35.99 31.99 23.36
C SER A 13 35.48 31.77 21.93
N ALA A 14 35.79 30.61 21.35
CA ALA A 14 35.23 30.18 20.09
C ALA A 14 33.82 29.63 20.34
N CYS A 15 32.78 30.37 19.92
CA CYS A 15 31.43 29.83 19.80
C CYS A 15 31.43 28.74 18.71
N SER A 16 31.41 27.47 19.13
CA SER A 16 31.12 26.35 18.24
C SER A 16 29.66 26.43 17.81
N PHE A 17 29.42 26.88 16.58
CA PHE A 17 28.16 26.64 15.89
C PHE A 17 28.06 25.14 15.64
N LEU A 18 27.38 24.43 16.52
CA LEU A 18 26.91 23.07 16.24
C LEU A 18 25.94 23.17 15.07
N SER A 19 26.42 22.85 13.87
CA SER A 19 25.54 22.55 12.74
C SER A 19 24.63 21.41 13.19
N LYS A 20 23.33 21.69 13.15
CA LYS A 20 22.28 20.73 13.42
C LYS A 20 22.44 19.63 12.37
N THR A 21 23.11 18.54 12.70
CA THR A 21 23.17 17.34 11.85
C THR A 21 21.74 16.94 11.58
N SER A 22 21.26 17.18 10.36
CA SER A 22 20.04 16.60 9.84
C SER A 22 20.21 15.09 9.98
N GLN A 23 19.45 14.48 10.88
CA GLN A 23 19.43 13.02 10.95
C GLN A 23 19.07 12.48 9.57
N PRO A 24 19.79 11.48 9.03
CA PRO A 24 19.43 10.89 7.77
C PRO A 24 18.00 10.36 7.88
N VAL A 25 17.09 10.93 7.09
CA VAL A 25 15.69 10.50 7.00
C VAL A 25 15.71 9.10 6.42
N SER A 26 15.62 8.07 7.27
CA SER A 26 15.44 6.68 6.82
C SER A 26 14.04 6.24 7.18
N ALA A 27 13.20 6.01 6.18
CA ALA A 27 11.82 5.58 6.36
C ALA A 27 11.46 4.53 5.30
N SER A 28 10.61 3.60 5.67
CA SER A 28 10.01 2.63 4.73
C SER A 28 8.51 2.87 4.65
N TYR A 29 7.94 2.70 3.48
CA TYR A 29 6.50 2.80 3.25
C TYR A 29 6.01 1.70 2.32
N ALA A 30 4.76 1.30 2.50
CA ALA A 30 4.02 0.43 1.58
C ALA A 30 2.91 1.24 0.89
N CYS A 31 3.03 1.43 -0.43
CA CYS A 31 2.08 2.11 -1.30
C CYS A 31 1.20 1.08 -2.02
N GLY A 32 0.30 0.44 -1.29
CA GLY A 32 -0.37 -0.79 -1.76
C GLY A 32 0.60 -1.96 -1.71
N GLN A 33 0.87 -2.58 -2.84
CA GLN A 33 1.89 -3.64 -2.99
C GLN A 33 3.30 -3.11 -3.29
N LEU A 34 3.47 -1.80 -3.55
CA LEU A 34 4.80 -1.22 -3.75
C LEU A 34 5.45 -0.92 -2.40
N ASP A 35 6.58 -1.57 -2.11
CA ASP A 35 7.46 -1.16 -1.02
C ASP A 35 8.47 -0.12 -1.52
N ILE A 36 8.62 0.96 -0.75
CA ILE A 36 9.62 2.00 -1.01
C ILE A 36 10.48 2.26 0.23
N ALA A 37 11.75 2.55 0.00
CA ALA A 37 12.66 3.04 1.02
C ALA A 37 13.09 4.47 0.71
N VAL A 38 12.95 5.36 1.69
CA VAL A 38 13.37 6.76 1.62
C VAL A 38 14.62 6.91 2.46
N SER A 39 15.68 7.47 1.88
CA SER A 39 16.93 7.77 2.57
C SER A 39 17.39 9.21 2.31
N GLY A 40 17.81 9.93 3.35
CA GLY A 40 18.51 11.21 3.19
C GLY A 40 19.94 10.99 2.68
N THR A 41 20.45 11.94 1.89
CA THR A 41 21.86 11.92 1.46
C THR A 41 22.74 12.70 2.43
N ASP A 42 23.93 12.19 2.75
CA ASP A 42 24.78 12.74 3.83
C ASP A 42 25.24 14.20 3.60
N ASP A 43 25.35 14.64 2.34
CA ASP A 43 25.94 15.94 1.96
C ASP A 43 24.97 16.87 1.21
N SER A 44 23.69 16.51 1.06
CA SER A 44 22.72 17.37 0.40
C SER A 44 21.32 17.26 1.00
N ASP A 45 20.51 18.32 0.88
CA ASP A 45 19.09 18.28 1.27
C ASP A 45 18.24 17.34 0.38
N LEU A 46 18.87 16.62 -0.54
CA LEU A 46 18.21 15.62 -1.37
C LEU A 46 17.83 14.39 -0.53
N ILE A 47 16.72 13.79 -0.95
CA ILE A 47 16.35 12.43 -0.54
C ILE A 47 16.48 11.50 -1.73
N SER A 48 16.72 10.24 -1.46
CA SER A 48 16.59 9.17 -2.44
C SER A 48 15.41 8.27 -2.10
N ILE A 49 14.68 7.86 -3.13
CA ILE A 49 13.62 6.86 -3.02
C ILE A 49 14.03 5.64 -3.83
N ASP A 50 14.17 4.52 -3.14
CA ASP A 50 14.40 3.21 -3.73
C ASP A 50 13.05 2.50 -3.92
N TYR A 51 12.75 2.09 -5.15
CA TYR A 51 11.55 1.35 -5.54
C TYR A 51 11.82 0.55 -6.83
N LEU A 52 11.32 -0.69 -6.95
CA LEU A 52 11.42 -1.51 -8.18
C LEU A 52 12.84 -1.51 -8.81
N ASP A 53 13.87 -1.77 -8.01
CA ASP A 53 15.30 -1.72 -8.38
C ASP A 53 15.79 -0.41 -9.00
N ARG A 54 15.06 0.68 -8.77
CA ARG A 54 15.41 2.03 -9.18
C ARG A 54 15.62 2.92 -7.97
N ARG A 55 16.49 3.90 -8.16
CA ARG A 55 16.70 5.01 -7.22
C ARG A 55 16.37 6.32 -7.92
N ILE A 56 15.48 7.11 -7.33
CA ILE A 56 15.22 8.50 -7.76
C ILE A 56 15.73 9.46 -6.71
N LEU A 57 16.38 10.55 -7.15
CA LEU A 57 16.82 11.64 -6.30
C LEU A 57 15.82 12.78 -6.39
N LEU A 58 15.35 13.27 -5.24
CA LEU A 58 14.38 14.34 -5.16
C LEU A 58 14.95 15.48 -4.30
N LYS A 59 14.68 16.71 -4.73
CA LYS A 59 15.03 17.92 -3.99
C LYS A 59 13.82 18.42 -3.20
N PRO A 60 14.02 19.06 -2.04
CA PRO A 60 12.92 19.62 -1.27
C PRO A 60 12.28 20.77 -2.04
N GLU A 61 10.98 20.93 -1.85
CA GLU A 61 10.19 22.04 -2.39
C GLU A 61 9.26 22.60 -1.32
N VAL A 62 8.93 23.89 -1.44
CA VAL A 62 8.10 24.59 -0.46
C VAL A 62 6.67 24.02 -0.48
N SER A 63 6.14 23.72 0.70
CA SER A 63 4.77 23.24 0.89
C SER A 63 4.10 23.95 2.07
N ALA A 64 2.79 24.12 1.99
CA ALA A 64 1.98 24.67 3.08
C ALA A 64 1.87 23.70 4.28
N SER A 65 1.99 22.38 4.04
CA SER A 65 1.96 21.35 5.08
C SER A 65 2.68 20.09 4.62
N GLY A 66 3.35 19.40 5.54
CA GLY A 66 4.17 18.22 5.23
C GLY A 66 5.47 18.57 4.51
N ALA A 67 6.27 17.56 4.23
CA ALA A 67 7.51 17.68 3.47
C ALA A 67 7.27 17.25 2.02
N LEU A 68 7.51 18.17 1.08
CA LEU A 68 7.39 17.93 -0.35
C LEU A 68 8.78 17.84 -0.98
N TYR A 69 8.96 16.85 -1.85
CA TYR A 69 10.16 16.66 -2.64
C TYR A 69 9.80 16.39 -4.09
N VAL A 70 10.56 16.95 -5.03
CA VAL A 70 10.30 16.89 -6.47
C VAL A 70 11.58 16.53 -7.22
N ALA A 71 11.46 15.78 -8.31
CA ALA A 71 12.60 15.37 -9.11
C ALA A 71 13.20 16.59 -9.85
N PRO A 72 14.53 16.75 -9.88
CA PRO A 72 15.16 17.81 -10.66
C PRO A 72 14.84 17.67 -12.15
N GLY A 73 14.11 18.64 -12.71
CA GLY A 73 13.75 18.66 -14.13
C GLY A 73 12.51 17.84 -14.52
N ASP A 74 11.82 17.25 -13.55
CA ASP A 74 10.55 16.53 -13.75
C ASP A 74 9.59 16.83 -12.58
N ASP A 75 8.64 17.74 -12.80
CA ASP A 75 7.63 18.13 -11.81
C ASP A 75 6.52 17.08 -11.63
N GLN A 76 6.45 16.08 -12.52
CA GLN A 76 5.49 14.99 -12.45
C GLN A 76 5.99 13.83 -11.58
N THR A 77 7.25 13.87 -11.14
CA THR A 77 7.80 12.94 -10.15
C THR A 77 8.01 13.65 -8.82
N ARG A 78 7.21 13.27 -7.82
CA ARG A 78 7.16 13.93 -6.52
C ARG A 78 6.85 12.94 -5.40
N PHE A 79 7.35 13.28 -4.23
CA PHE A 79 7.08 12.59 -2.99
C PHE A 79 6.65 13.60 -1.94
N TRP A 80 5.48 13.40 -1.36
CA TRP A 80 4.97 14.23 -0.29
C TRP A 80 4.73 13.36 0.94
N SER A 81 5.18 13.79 2.10
CA SER A 81 5.00 13.05 3.36
C SER A 81 4.48 13.95 4.48
N LYS A 82 3.63 13.38 5.33
CA LYS A 82 3.11 14.02 6.53
C LYS A 82 2.79 12.98 7.59
N GLY A 83 3.54 13.01 8.69
CA GLY A 83 3.43 11.99 9.73
C GLY A 83 3.84 10.61 9.20
N GLU A 84 2.98 9.61 9.38
CA GLU A 84 3.22 8.21 9.01
C GLU A 84 2.74 7.87 7.58
N LYS A 85 2.24 8.89 6.87
CA LYS A 85 1.64 8.80 5.54
C LYS A 85 2.45 9.54 4.50
N ALA A 86 2.40 9.05 3.27
CA ALA A 86 3.00 9.70 2.12
C ALA A 86 2.24 9.45 0.82
N THR A 87 2.52 10.29 -0.17
CA THR A 87 2.04 10.16 -1.55
C THR A 87 3.25 10.15 -2.46
N LEU A 88 3.37 9.10 -3.27
CA LEU A 88 4.37 8.99 -4.32
C LEU A 88 3.68 9.14 -5.69
N THR A 89 4.19 10.07 -6.49
CA THR A 89 3.85 10.19 -7.91
C THR A 89 5.14 10.02 -8.71
N VAL A 90 5.14 9.16 -9.73
CA VAL A 90 6.26 8.97 -10.64
C VAL A 90 5.76 9.21 -12.06
N LYS A 91 6.37 10.16 -12.79
CA LYS A 91 5.99 10.51 -14.17
C LYS A 91 4.47 10.72 -14.35
N GLY A 92 3.84 11.36 -13.36
CA GLY A 92 2.41 11.65 -13.36
C GLY A 92 1.51 10.51 -12.89
N GLN A 93 2.03 9.31 -12.67
CA GLN A 93 1.29 8.18 -12.09
C GLN A 93 1.39 8.22 -10.56
N THR A 94 0.25 8.43 -9.91
CA THR A 94 0.13 8.41 -8.44
C THR A 94 -0.10 6.98 -7.95
N TYR A 95 0.74 6.54 -7.02
CA TYR A 95 0.61 5.26 -6.34
C TYR A 95 -0.44 5.34 -5.20
N PRO A 96 -0.97 4.21 -4.73
CA PRO A 96 -1.82 4.19 -3.53
C PRO A 96 -1.14 4.89 -2.34
N GLU A 97 -1.92 5.38 -1.38
CA GLU A 97 -1.37 6.03 -0.18
C GLU A 97 -0.29 5.15 0.46
N CYS A 98 0.90 5.73 0.61
CA CYS A 98 2.07 5.09 1.16
C CYS A 98 2.00 5.17 2.69
N LEU A 99 1.97 4.01 3.33
CA LEU A 99 1.82 3.89 4.78
C LEU A 99 3.09 3.32 5.38
N GLN A 100 3.58 3.90 6.47
CA GLN A 100 4.67 3.28 7.22
C GLN A 100 4.27 1.89 7.73
N PRO A 101 5.23 0.99 8.01
CA PRO A 101 4.95 -0.29 8.65
C PRO A 101 4.11 -0.13 9.92
N GLY A 102 2.97 -0.82 9.98
CA GLY A 102 1.99 -0.71 11.04
C GLY A 102 0.90 0.34 10.86
N ASP A 103 1.07 1.32 9.96
CA ASP A 103 0.07 2.34 9.71
C ASP A 103 -1.13 1.84 8.91
N LEU A 104 -2.25 2.54 9.03
CA LEU A 104 -3.56 2.19 8.47
C LEU A 104 -4.10 3.31 7.57
N GLU A 105 -4.70 2.92 6.46
CA GLU A 105 -5.52 3.80 5.64
C GLU A 105 -6.73 4.31 6.44
N MET A 106 -7.20 5.51 6.12
CA MET A 106 -8.36 6.11 6.79
C MET A 106 -9.42 6.50 5.75
N PRO A 107 -10.72 6.25 6.00
CA PRO A 107 -11.24 5.49 7.15
C PRO A 107 -10.79 4.02 7.11
N PHE A 108 -10.45 3.46 8.28
CA PHE A 108 -10.14 2.04 8.40
C PHE A 108 -11.42 1.28 8.75
N GLU A 109 -11.84 0.39 7.87
CA GLU A 109 -13.03 -0.44 8.08
C GLU A 109 -12.65 -1.85 8.52
N ALA A 110 -13.36 -2.38 9.51
CA ALA A 110 -13.22 -3.74 9.99
C ALA A 110 -14.60 -4.41 10.15
N ARG A 111 -14.62 -5.72 10.02
CA ARG A 111 -15.86 -6.52 10.13
C ARG A 111 -15.55 -7.91 10.66
N GLY A 112 -16.53 -8.53 11.29
CA GLY A 112 -16.54 -9.97 11.57
C GLY A 112 -17.94 -10.54 11.55
N ASN A 113 -18.01 -11.87 11.46
CA ASN A 113 -19.25 -12.58 11.12
C ASN A 113 -19.86 -13.38 12.29
N GLU A 114 -19.09 -13.68 13.34
CA GLU A 114 -19.54 -14.54 14.43
C GLU A 114 -19.11 -14.04 15.81
N PRO A 115 -20.04 -13.42 16.58
CA PRO A 115 -21.24 -12.75 16.08
C PRO A 115 -20.91 -11.57 15.14
N PHE A 116 -21.90 -11.09 14.38
CA PHE A 116 -21.68 -10.01 13.43
C PHE A 116 -21.32 -8.68 14.11
N TRP A 117 -20.27 -8.04 13.61
CA TRP A 117 -19.87 -6.70 14.04
C TRP A 117 -19.21 -5.96 12.88
N HIS A 118 -19.31 -4.64 12.92
CA HIS A 118 -18.62 -3.74 12.02
C HIS A 118 -17.99 -2.62 12.83
N ALA A 119 -16.80 -2.19 12.44
CA ALA A 119 -16.18 -1.02 13.02
C ALA A 119 -15.53 -0.12 11.96
N THR A 120 -15.61 1.19 12.16
CA THR A 120 -14.95 2.20 11.34
C THR A 120 -14.11 3.08 12.25
N LEU A 121 -12.82 3.18 11.96
CA LEU A 121 -11.89 4.07 12.63
C LEU A 121 -11.61 5.27 11.73
N GLU A 122 -11.95 6.47 12.20
CA GLU A 122 -11.74 7.71 11.46
C GLU A 122 -11.68 8.90 12.45
N GLY A 123 -10.83 9.88 12.18
CA GLY A 123 -10.84 11.15 12.94
C GLY A 123 -10.54 11.03 14.45
N GLY A 124 -9.91 9.95 14.89
CA GLY A 124 -9.68 9.66 16.31
C GLY A 124 -10.91 9.06 17.02
N GLU A 125 -11.92 8.66 16.27
CA GLU A 125 -13.12 8.01 16.77
C GLU A 125 -13.25 6.60 16.19
N LEU A 126 -13.80 5.69 17.00
CA LEU A 126 -14.19 4.36 16.60
C LEU A 126 -15.72 4.28 16.62
N LEU A 127 -16.28 4.00 15.45
CA LEU A 127 -17.69 3.70 15.28
C LEU A 127 -17.85 2.18 15.32
N ILE A 128 -18.69 1.65 16.19
CA ILE A 128 -18.94 0.21 16.35
C ILE A 128 -20.41 -0.06 16.13
N THR A 129 -20.73 -0.98 15.23
CA THR A 129 -22.09 -1.43 14.97
C THR A 129 -22.19 -2.93 15.21
N ARG A 130 -23.08 -3.33 16.11
CA ARG A 130 -23.42 -4.74 16.38
C ARG A 130 -24.92 -4.91 16.11
N PRO A 131 -25.30 -5.47 14.94
CA PRO A 131 -26.69 -5.47 14.48
C PRO A 131 -27.72 -6.10 15.42
N PHE A 132 -27.28 -7.01 16.30
CA PHE A 132 -28.15 -7.73 17.24
C PHE A 132 -28.25 -7.07 18.61
N GLU A 133 -27.72 -5.85 18.76
CA GLU A 133 -27.83 -5.06 19.99
C GLU A 133 -28.77 -3.88 19.82
N GLU A 134 -29.62 -3.65 20.82
CA GLU A 134 -30.66 -2.62 20.79
C GLU A 134 -30.12 -1.19 20.61
N GLN A 135 -28.85 -0.95 20.95
CA GLN A 135 -28.32 0.41 21.04
C GLN A 135 -27.62 0.92 19.76
N GLY A 136 -27.69 0.16 18.66
CA GLY A 136 -27.25 0.60 17.34
C GLY A 136 -25.75 0.92 17.24
N THR A 137 -25.40 1.86 16.36
CA THR A 137 -24.02 2.31 16.17
C THR A 137 -23.54 3.17 17.34
N ARG A 138 -22.42 2.77 17.94
CA ARG A 138 -21.74 3.49 19.03
C ARG A 138 -20.56 4.25 18.49
N ARG A 139 -20.28 5.42 19.05
CA ARG A 139 -19.13 6.24 18.70
C ARG A 139 -18.33 6.51 19.97
N VAL A 140 -17.05 6.19 19.95
CA VAL A 140 -16.16 6.41 21.10
C VAL A 140 -14.84 7.02 20.64
N PRO A 141 -14.28 7.99 21.38
CA PRO A 141 -12.92 8.45 21.13
C PRO A 141 -11.95 7.29 21.41
N VAL A 142 -10.92 7.16 20.57
CA VAL A 142 -9.88 6.14 20.75
C VAL A 142 -8.52 6.77 20.96
N GLU A 143 -7.69 6.06 21.71
CA GLU A 143 -6.28 6.35 21.84
C GLU A 143 -5.46 5.20 21.27
N VAL A 144 -4.32 5.54 20.64
CA VAL A 144 -3.37 4.53 20.17
C VAL A 144 -2.54 4.06 21.36
N LYS A 145 -2.75 2.82 21.79
CA LYS A 145 -1.97 2.19 22.88
C LYS A 145 -0.64 1.64 22.39
N THR A 146 -0.61 1.11 21.16
CA THR A 146 0.61 0.54 20.58
C THR A 146 0.58 0.74 19.08
N ALA A 147 1.71 1.17 18.52
CA ALA A 147 1.97 1.23 17.09
C ALA A 147 3.38 0.71 16.81
N ASN A 148 3.49 -0.26 15.92
CA ASN A 148 4.76 -0.81 15.47
C ASN A 148 4.58 -1.45 14.08
N ARG A 149 5.67 -1.92 13.48
CA ARG A 149 5.66 -2.50 12.13
C ARG A 149 4.67 -3.65 11.89
N HIS A 150 4.24 -4.35 12.94
CA HIS A 150 3.33 -5.50 12.86
C HIS A 150 1.85 -5.10 12.97
N GLY A 151 1.53 -3.87 13.39
CA GLY A 151 0.16 -3.41 13.54
C GLY A 151 -0.04 -2.37 14.64
N ARG A 152 -1.31 -2.13 14.96
CA ARG A 152 -1.74 -1.12 15.94
C ARG A 152 -2.78 -1.67 16.90
N THR A 153 -2.77 -1.15 18.11
CA THR A 153 -3.83 -1.39 19.11
C THR A 153 -4.42 -0.06 19.55
N PHE A 154 -5.73 0.05 19.44
CA PHE A 154 -6.52 1.18 19.88
C PHE A 154 -7.29 0.80 21.14
N VAL A 155 -7.39 1.72 22.08
CA VAL A 155 -8.18 1.56 23.30
C VAL A 155 -9.21 2.67 23.41
N ALA A 156 -10.38 2.32 23.93
CA ALA A 156 -11.47 3.22 24.24
C ALA A 156 -12.24 2.71 25.46
N THR A 157 -13.14 3.53 25.98
CA THR A 157 -14.08 3.14 27.03
C THR A 157 -15.49 3.48 26.58
N LEU A 158 -16.41 2.51 26.71
CA LEU A 158 -17.83 2.69 26.42
C LEU A 158 -18.65 2.29 27.64
N ALA A 159 -19.32 3.25 28.28
CA ALA A 159 -20.13 3.00 29.47
C ALA A 159 -19.39 2.16 30.53
N ASP A 160 -18.17 2.60 30.87
CA ASP A 160 -17.23 1.94 31.80
C ASP A 160 -16.69 0.56 31.38
N LEU A 161 -17.06 0.06 30.19
CA LEU A 161 -16.47 -1.14 29.61
C LEU A 161 -15.24 -0.79 28.76
N PRO A 162 -14.09 -1.46 28.98
CA PRO A 162 -12.91 -1.27 28.16
C PRO A 162 -13.15 -1.88 26.77
N ILE A 163 -12.76 -1.13 25.74
CA ILE A 163 -12.74 -1.56 24.35
C ILE A 163 -11.30 -1.59 23.87
N THR A 164 -10.89 -2.68 23.24
CA THR A 164 -9.60 -2.80 22.57
C THR A 164 -9.80 -3.26 21.13
N LEU A 165 -9.28 -2.50 20.17
CA LEU A 165 -9.23 -2.90 18.76
C LEU A 165 -7.77 -3.17 18.39
N THR A 166 -7.43 -4.42 18.13
CA THR A 166 -6.11 -4.83 17.65
C THR A 166 -6.16 -5.12 16.17
N VAL A 167 -5.32 -4.45 15.39
CA VAL A 167 -5.17 -4.62 13.95
C VAL A 167 -3.78 -5.18 13.68
N ALA A 168 -3.71 -6.38 13.13
CA ALA A 168 -2.47 -7.04 12.74
C ALA A 168 -2.32 -7.03 11.21
N ARG A 169 -1.13 -6.65 10.73
CA ARG A 169 -0.80 -6.63 9.29
C ARG A 169 -0.55 -8.06 8.80
N GLN A 170 -1.65 -8.77 8.56
CA GLN A 170 -1.65 -10.15 8.09
C GLN A 170 -2.88 -10.35 7.21
N LEU A 171 -2.69 -11.05 6.09
CA LEU A 171 -3.77 -11.42 5.19
C LEU A 171 -4.88 -12.14 5.97
N CYS A 172 -6.11 -11.70 5.74
CA CYS A 172 -7.30 -12.22 6.40
C CYS A 172 -8.30 -12.70 5.35
N ASP A 173 -8.71 -13.97 5.45
CA ASP A 173 -9.81 -14.53 4.68
C ASP A 173 -11.10 -14.38 5.50
N ASP A 174 -12.07 -13.65 4.97
CA ASP A 174 -13.37 -13.51 5.60
C ASP A 174 -14.12 -14.85 5.57
N SER A 175 -14.61 -15.29 6.74
CA SER A 175 -15.17 -16.64 6.91
C SER A 175 -16.48 -16.87 6.16
N MET A 176 -17.23 -15.82 5.84
CA MET A 176 -18.53 -15.92 5.18
C MET A 176 -18.42 -15.83 3.66
N SER A 177 -17.69 -14.83 3.18
CA SER A 177 -17.53 -14.57 1.74
C SER A 177 -16.32 -15.33 1.18
N GLY A 178 -15.22 -15.43 1.91
CA GLY A 178 -13.92 -15.84 1.38
C GLY A 178 -13.12 -14.67 0.77
N ALA A 179 -13.63 -13.44 0.89
CA ALA A 179 -12.92 -12.23 0.49
C ALA A 179 -11.64 -12.03 1.31
N GLN A 180 -10.55 -11.62 0.65
CA GLN A 180 -9.30 -11.30 1.32
C GLN A 180 -9.17 -9.82 1.67
N TYR A 181 -8.60 -9.54 2.84
CA TYR A 181 -8.30 -8.22 3.39
C TYR A 181 -6.85 -8.12 3.86
N PRO A 182 -6.25 -6.92 3.86
CA PRO A 182 -4.85 -6.73 4.25
C PRO A 182 -4.58 -6.93 5.75
N ALA A 183 -5.60 -6.91 6.61
CA ALA A 183 -5.43 -7.01 8.05
C ALA A 183 -6.38 -8.01 8.72
N GLN A 184 -5.86 -8.69 9.73
CA GLN A 184 -6.65 -9.40 10.73
C GLN A 184 -6.98 -8.44 11.87
N VAL A 185 -8.21 -8.50 12.37
CA VAL A 185 -8.72 -7.59 13.38
C VAL A 185 -9.32 -8.36 14.54
N ARG A 186 -9.06 -7.89 15.74
CA ARG A 186 -9.66 -8.38 16.98
C ARG A 186 -10.26 -7.20 17.72
N LEU A 187 -11.56 -7.26 17.94
CA LEU A 187 -12.30 -6.32 18.77
C LEU A 187 -12.59 -7.01 20.11
N GLN A 188 -12.18 -6.40 21.21
CA GLN A 188 -12.51 -6.85 22.55
C GLN A 188 -13.39 -5.80 23.23
N VAL A 189 -14.51 -6.22 23.82
CA VAL A 189 -15.45 -5.36 24.56
C VAL A 189 -15.71 -6.01 25.91
N GLY A 190 -15.12 -5.46 26.97
CA GLY A 190 -15.06 -6.14 28.26
C GLY A 190 -14.31 -7.48 28.12
N ASP A 191 -15.00 -8.58 28.42
CA ASP A 191 -14.45 -9.95 28.34
C ASP A 191 -14.72 -10.62 26.98
N ASP A 192 -15.61 -10.05 26.16
CA ASP A 192 -15.98 -10.64 24.87
C ASP A 192 -14.94 -10.30 23.79
N GLU A 193 -14.53 -11.33 23.04
CA GLU A 193 -13.61 -11.21 21.90
C GLU A 193 -14.33 -11.52 20.59
N PHE A 194 -14.16 -10.61 19.62
CA PHE A 194 -14.69 -10.74 18.27
C PHE A 194 -13.55 -10.69 17.26
N ARG A 195 -13.50 -11.67 16.37
CA ARG A 195 -12.50 -11.75 15.29
C ARG A 195 -13.08 -11.26 13.98
N GLY A 196 -12.20 -10.77 13.12
CA GLY A 196 -12.61 -10.20 11.86
C GLY A 196 -11.45 -9.85 10.94
N CYS A 197 -11.80 -9.28 9.81
CA CYS A 197 -10.90 -8.77 8.80
C CYS A 197 -11.09 -7.26 8.64
N GLY A 198 -10.06 -6.55 8.16
CA GLY A 198 -10.17 -5.11 7.94
C GLY A 198 -9.18 -4.54 6.93
N GLY A 199 -9.49 -3.33 6.52
CA GLY A 199 -8.75 -2.53 5.57
C GLY A 199 -9.27 -2.60 4.12
N ASP A 200 -8.73 -1.72 3.28
CA ASP A 200 -9.07 -1.60 1.87
C ASP A 200 -8.46 -2.76 1.07
N ARG A 201 -9.34 -3.58 0.51
CA ARG A 201 -8.98 -4.75 -0.32
C ARG A 201 -8.22 -4.36 -1.58
N GLN A 202 -8.42 -3.16 -2.11
CA GLN A 202 -7.67 -2.72 -3.29
C GLN A 202 -6.17 -2.62 -3.02
N ARG A 203 -5.75 -2.44 -1.76
CA ARG A 203 -4.33 -2.40 -1.38
C ARG A 203 -3.62 -3.74 -1.62
N LEU A 204 -4.36 -4.86 -1.67
CA LEU A 204 -3.81 -6.18 -2.02
C LEU A 204 -3.42 -6.29 -3.50
N LEU A 205 -3.94 -5.42 -4.36
CA LEU A 205 -3.84 -5.54 -5.82
C LEU A 205 -3.11 -4.36 -6.46
N ARG A 206 -3.32 -3.15 -5.94
CA ARG A 206 -2.79 -1.90 -6.49
C ARG A 206 -1.35 -1.64 -6.04
N GLY A 207 -0.63 -0.86 -6.84
CA GLY A 207 0.77 -0.53 -6.58
C GLY A 207 1.75 -1.62 -7.03
N ALA A 208 1.30 -2.61 -7.81
CA ALA A 208 2.18 -3.61 -8.42
C ALA A 208 1.87 -3.75 -9.90
N ILE A 209 2.92 -4.07 -10.66
CA ILE A 209 2.81 -4.67 -11.98
C ILE A 209 2.86 -6.18 -11.76
N TRP A 210 1.77 -6.88 -12.07
CA TRP A 210 1.69 -8.33 -11.93
C TRP A 210 2.08 -8.99 -13.25
N VAL A 211 3.15 -9.76 -13.27
CA VAL A 211 3.65 -10.48 -14.45
C VAL A 211 3.08 -11.89 -14.46
N VAL A 212 2.32 -12.23 -15.50
CA VAL A 212 1.72 -13.57 -15.63
C VAL A 212 2.80 -14.59 -15.96
N GLU A 213 2.81 -15.70 -15.23
CA GLU A 213 3.72 -16.83 -15.45
C GLU A 213 2.98 -18.11 -15.88
N ASP A 214 1.71 -18.26 -15.49
CA ASP A 214 0.86 -19.37 -15.88
C ASP A 214 -0.50 -18.86 -16.37
N LEU A 215 -0.91 -19.37 -17.53
CA LEU A 215 -2.16 -19.06 -18.20
C LEU A 215 -2.94 -20.36 -18.44
N ALA A 216 -3.85 -20.67 -17.50
CA ALA A 216 -4.66 -21.88 -17.50
C ALA A 216 -3.80 -23.16 -17.67
N GLY A 217 -2.79 -23.31 -16.81
CA GLY A 217 -1.90 -24.47 -16.76
C GLY A 217 -0.83 -24.51 -17.85
N ALA A 218 -0.75 -23.47 -18.70
CA ALA A 218 0.29 -23.34 -19.71
C ALA A 218 1.22 -22.17 -19.35
N GLY A 219 2.53 -22.37 -19.53
CA GLY A 219 3.50 -21.29 -19.39
C GLY A 219 3.36 -20.22 -20.48
N ILE A 220 4.07 -19.12 -20.29
CA ILE A 220 4.13 -18.02 -21.25
C ILE A 220 5.25 -18.26 -22.27
N ILE A 221 4.99 -17.94 -23.55
CA ILE A 221 5.99 -18.01 -24.63
C ILE A 221 7.22 -17.16 -24.28
N ASP A 222 8.41 -17.71 -24.48
CA ASP A 222 9.68 -17.00 -24.24
C ASP A 222 9.72 -15.61 -24.86
N ARG A 223 10.21 -14.63 -24.08
CA ARG A 223 10.29 -13.20 -24.46
C ARG A 223 8.95 -12.55 -24.79
N SER A 224 7.83 -13.23 -24.56
CA SER A 224 6.53 -12.57 -24.40
C SER A 224 6.35 -12.16 -22.95
N ARG A 225 5.67 -11.03 -22.73
CA ARG A 225 5.35 -10.54 -21.40
C ARG A 225 3.88 -10.18 -21.35
N ILE A 226 3.20 -10.76 -20.37
CA ILE A 226 1.82 -10.43 -20.04
C ILE A 226 1.83 -9.77 -18.66
N THR A 227 1.20 -8.60 -18.55
CA THR A 227 1.10 -7.87 -17.30
C THR A 227 -0.33 -7.50 -16.97
N ILE A 228 -0.59 -7.38 -15.67
CA ILE A 228 -1.83 -6.87 -15.11
C ILE A 228 -1.48 -5.78 -14.11
N GLU A 229 -2.10 -4.61 -14.25
CA GLU A 229 -1.98 -3.49 -13.34
C GLU A 229 -3.37 -3.05 -12.88
N PHE A 230 -3.57 -2.98 -11.57
CA PHE A 230 -4.79 -2.43 -10.97
C PHE A 230 -4.54 -0.95 -10.63
N LEU A 231 -5.29 -0.08 -11.29
CA LEU A 231 -5.14 1.37 -11.22
C LEU A 231 -6.29 2.01 -10.44
N GLU A 232 -6.10 3.28 -10.10
CA GLU A 232 -7.14 4.12 -9.50
C GLU A 232 -8.38 4.23 -10.38
N GLY A 233 -9.54 4.37 -9.73
CA GLY A 233 -10.83 4.49 -10.40
C GLY A 233 -11.31 3.17 -10.99
N ASN A 234 -10.98 2.04 -10.36
CA ASN A 234 -11.43 0.71 -10.77
C ASN A 234 -11.02 0.35 -12.22
N ARG A 235 -9.84 0.80 -12.63
CA ARG A 235 -9.26 0.55 -13.96
C ARG A 235 -8.25 -0.58 -13.91
N ILE A 236 -8.26 -1.41 -14.94
CA ILE A 236 -7.25 -2.45 -15.17
C ILE A 236 -6.55 -2.16 -16.48
N ALA A 237 -5.24 -2.34 -16.52
CA ALA A 237 -4.45 -2.14 -17.73
C ALA A 237 -3.27 -3.12 -17.76
N GLY A 238 -2.61 -3.21 -18.90
CA GLY A 238 -1.37 -3.96 -19.00
C GLY A 238 -1.00 -4.29 -20.43
N ARG A 239 -0.13 -5.28 -20.56
CA ARG A 239 0.26 -5.87 -21.84
C ARG A 239 -0.32 -7.28 -21.93
N ALA A 240 -0.99 -7.58 -23.02
CA ALA A 240 -1.56 -8.89 -23.29
C ALA A 240 -0.67 -9.63 -24.31
N SER A 241 0.62 -9.82 -24.04
CA SER A 241 1.59 -10.39 -24.99
C SER A 241 1.98 -9.41 -26.11
N CYS A 242 1.18 -9.28 -27.18
CA CYS A 242 1.52 -8.40 -28.30
C CYS A 242 1.08 -6.95 -28.01
N ASN A 243 -0.19 -6.79 -27.67
CA ASN A 243 -0.89 -5.53 -27.56
C ASN A 243 -0.98 -5.03 -26.13
N ARG A 244 -1.22 -3.73 -25.99
CA ARG A 244 -1.64 -3.14 -24.72
C ARG A 244 -3.15 -3.27 -24.61
N TYR A 245 -3.63 -3.38 -23.38
CA TYR A 245 -5.05 -3.40 -23.10
C TYR A 245 -5.40 -2.50 -21.92
N THR A 246 -6.65 -2.06 -21.88
CA THR A 246 -7.26 -1.33 -20.78
C THR A 246 -8.69 -1.81 -20.57
N GLY A 247 -9.22 -1.60 -19.38
CA GLY A 247 -10.61 -1.88 -19.04
C GLY A 247 -10.92 -1.46 -17.62
N THR A 248 -11.96 -2.06 -17.06
CA THR A 248 -12.36 -1.85 -15.67
C THR A 248 -12.43 -3.16 -14.90
N TYR A 249 -12.39 -3.07 -13.58
CA TYR A 249 -12.63 -4.20 -12.69
C TYR A 249 -13.49 -3.75 -11.51
N GLU A 250 -14.19 -4.67 -10.87
CA GLU A 250 -14.97 -4.39 -9.68
C GLU A 250 -14.77 -5.52 -8.67
N LEU A 251 -14.47 -5.19 -7.42
CA LEU A 251 -14.46 -6.17 -6.33
C LEU A 251 -15.89 -6.34 -5.83
N ARG A 252 -16.42 -7.57 -5.87
CA ARG A 252 -17.81 -7.88 -5.50
C ARG A 252 -17.83 -9.00 -4.46
N GLY A 253 -18.33 -8.75 -3.25
CA GLY A 253 -18.33 -9.78 -2.20
C GLY A 253 -16.94 -10.40 -2.06
N GLU A 254 -16.82 -11.69 -2.34
CA GLU A 254 -15.58 -12.48 -2.40
C GLU A 254 -14.83 -12.48 -3.73
N GLY A 255 -15.52 -12.07 -4.80
CA GLY A 255 -15.04 -12.15 -6.15
C GLY A 255 -14.51 -10.84 -6.74
N MET A 256 -14.26 -10.92 -8.03
CA MET A 256 -13.95 -9.79 -8.90
C MET A 256 -14.74 -9.98 -10.19
N ALA A 257 -15.22 -8.89 -10.78
CA ALA A 257 -15.72 -8.90 -12.15
C ALA A 257 -14.80 -8.01 -13.01
N ILE A 258 -14.43 -8.50 -14.18
CA ILE A 258 -13.75 -7.70 -15.20
C ILE A 258 -14.82 -7.09 -16.11
N GLY A 259 -14.69 -5.79 -16.37
CA GLY A 259 -15.54 -5.07 -17.32
C GLY A 259 -14.97 -5.13 -18.74
N PRO A 260 -15.60 -4.43 -19.70
CA PRO A 260 -15.18 -4.47 -21.10
C PRO A 260 -13.70 -4.12 -21.28
N LEU A 261 -12.97 -5.00 -21.97
CA LEU A 261 -11.56 -4.83 -22.31
C LEU A 261 -11.43 -4.22 -23.71
N VAL A 262 -10.54 -3.25 -23.85
CA VAL A 262 -10.13 -2.65 -25.13
C VAL A 262 -8.65 -2.93 -25.32
N SER A 263 -8.28 -3.38 -26.52
CA SER A 263 -6.88 -3.65 -26.87
C SER A 263 -6.47 -2.92 -28.15
N THR A 264 -5.17 -2.62 -28.26
CA THR A 264 -4.56 -2.14 -29.52
C THR A 264 -4.56 -3.24 -30.58
N ARG A 265 -4.23 -2.90 -31.84
CA ARG A 265 -4.23 -3.86 -32.95
C ARG A 265 -2.90 -3.87 -33.71
N MET A 266 -1.81 -4.13 -33.00
CA MET A 266 -0.52 -4.44 -33.59
C MET A 266 -0.52 -5.86 -34.14
N ALA A 267 0.19 -6.06 -35.26
CA ALA A 267 0.39 -7.38 -35.85
C ALA A 267 1.68 -7.99 -35.30
N CYS A 268 1.55 -9.11 -34.59
CA CYS A 268 2.67 -9.94 -34.13
C CYS A 268 2.64 -11.33 -34.79
N ALA A 269 3.62 -12.18 -34.47
CA ALA A 269 3.61 -13.58 -34.88
C ALA A 269 2.33 -14.29 -34.40
N PRO A 270 1.77 -15.26 -35.16
CA PRO A 270 0.51 -15.92 -34.82
C PRO A 270 0.46 -16.52 -33.41
N ALA A 271 1.57 -17.10 -32.94
CA ALA A 271 1.65 -17.66 -31.59
C ALA A 271 1.43 -16.61 -30.48
N LEU A 272 1.94 -15.38 -30.66
CA LEU A 272 1.77 -14.30 -29.69
C LEU A 272 0.34 -13.76 -29.70
N MET A 273 -0.29 -13.71 -30.88
CA MET A 273 -1.69 -13.31 -31.04
C MET A 273 -2.65 -14.33 -30.41
N ASN A 274 -2.40 -15.63 -30.60
CA ASN A 274 -3.22 -16.69 -29.98
C ASN A 274 -3.10 -16.66 -28.45
N GLN A 275 -1.91 -16.40 -27.91
CA GLN A 275 -1.71 -16.25 -26.47
C GLN A 275 -2.41 -15.01 -25.91
N GLU A 276 -2.36 -13.89 -26.64
CA GLU A 276 -3.09 -12.66 -26.32
C GLU A 276 -4.60 -12.92 -26.24
N GLU A 277 -5.17 -13.55 -27.27
CA GLU A 277 -6.60 -13.87 -27.31
C GLU A 277 -7.00 -14.78 -26.15
N ARG A 278 -6.23 -15.82 -25.87
CA ARG A 278 -6.46 -16.71 -24.73
C ARG A 278 -6.43 -15.95 -23.40
N PHE A 279 -5.47 -15.04 -23.23
CA PHE A 279 -5.36 -14.22 -22.02
C PHE A 279 -6.55 -13.29 -21.85
N LEU A 280 -6.92 -12.52 -22.88
CA LEU A 280 -8.03 -11.58 -22.80
C LEU A 280 -9.37 -12.29 -22.57
N ASN A 281 -9.59 -13.44 -23.21
CA ASN A 281 -10.79 -14.25 -23.01
C ASN A 281 -10.87 -14.85 -21.59
N LEU A 282 -9.74 -15.27 -21.02
CA LEU A 282 -9.69 -15.75 -19.63
C LEU A 282 -9.90 -14.60 -18.64
N LEU A 283 -9.28 -13.45 -18.88
CA LEU A 283 -9.39 -12.27 -18.03
C LEU A 283 -10.84 -11.78 -17.96
N ASP A 284 -11.55 -11.74 -19.10
CA ASP A 284 -12.97 -11.36 -19.17
C ASP A 284 -13.90 -12.28 -18.36
N GLN A 285 -13.50 -13.54 -18.17
CA GLN A 285 -14.27 -14.55 -17.41
C GLN A 285 -13.88 -14.64 -15.93
N VAL A 286 -12.94 -13.81 -15.45
CA VAL A 286 -12.52 -13.84 -14.05
C VAL A 286 -13.69 -13.51 -13.14
N SER A 287 -13.91 -14.39 -12.16
CA SER A 287 -14.93 -14.22 -11.11
C SER A 287 -14.32 -14.14 -9.71
N SER A 288 -13.06 -14.55 -9.53
CA SER A 288 -12.37 -14.58 -8.24
C SER A 288 -10.97 -14.01 -8.32
N VAL A 289 -10.56 -13.31 -7.26
CA VAL A 289 -9.21 -12.77 -7.07
C VAL A 289 -8.69 -13.19 -5.71
N ARG A 290 -7.45 -13.68 -5.66
CA ARG A 290 -6.76 -14.03 -4.41
C ARG A 290 -5.27 -13.70 -4.48
N ILE A 291 -4.70 -13.38 -3.33
CA ILE A 291 -3.27 -13.40 -3.07
C ILE A 291 -2.94 -14.75 -2.40
N GLY A 292 -2.05 -15.50 -3.04
CA GLY A 292 -1.56 -16.78 -2.54
C GLY A 292 -0.51 -16.62 -1.45
N GLN A 293 -0.14 -17.74 -0.81
CA GLN A 293 0.80 -17.76 0.31
C GLN A 293 2.23 -17.31 -0.07
N GLN A 294 2.58 -17.37 -1.35
CA GLN A 294 3.89 -16.94 -1.87
C GLN A 294 3.83 -15.52 -2.45
N GLY A 295 2.74 -14.79 -2.22
CA GLY A 295 2.53 -13.44 -2.75
C GLY A 295 2.07 -13.39 -4.21
N GLN A 296 1.70 -14.53 -4.81
CA GLN A 296 1.19 -14.57 -6.18
C GLN A 296 -0.24 -14.04 -6.26
N LEU A 297 -0.54 -13.30 -7.32
CA LEU A 297 -1.90 -13.00 -7.74
C LEU A 297 -2.49 -14.22 -8.44
N LEU A 298 -3.68 -14.62 -8.01
CA LEU A 298 -4.48 -15.69 -8.60
C LEU A 298 -5.82 -15.12 -9.04
N LEU A 299 -6.06 -15.11 -10.34
CA LEU A 299 -7.36 -14.82 -10.92
C LEU A 299 -7.97 -16.12 -11.41
N SER A 300 -9.22 -16.41 -11.04
CA SER A 300 -9.88 -17.67 -11.42
C SER A 300 -11.22 -17.40 -12.08
N THR A 301 -11.53 -18.22 -13.07
CA THR A 301 -12.84 -18.28 -13.73
C THR A 301 -13.76 -19.26 -12.98
N PRO A 302 -15.09 -19.18 -13.19
CA PRO A 302 -16.02 -20.18 -12.66
C PRO A 302 -15.75 -21.61 -13.16
N GLY A 303 -15.12 -21.75 -14.33
CA GLY A 303 -14.74 -23.04 -14.93
C GLY A 303 -13.51 -23.70 -14.31
N GLY A 304 -12.84 -23.05 -13.36
CA GLY A 304 -11.63 -23.55 -12.68
C GLY A 304 -10.33 -23.22 -13.41
N GLU A 305 -10.37 -22.56 -14.55
CA GLU A 305 -9.18 -22.02 -15.20
C GLU A 305 -8.65 -20.81 -14.43
N SER A 306 -7.32 -20.67 -14.36
CA SER A 306 -6.68 -19.62 -13.58
C SER A 306 -5.57 -18.88 -14.33
N ILE A 307 -5.37 -17.62 -14.00
CA ILE A 307 -4.21 -16.80 -14.33
C ILE A 307 -3.38 -16.65 -13.05
N ARG A 308 -2.10 -16.99 -13.10
CA ARG A 308 -1.16 -16.81 -12.00
C ARG A 308 -0.11 -15.79 -12.38
N ALA A 309 0.08 -14.80 -11.52
CA ALA A 309 1.04 -13.73 -11.73
C ALA A 309 1.82 -13.41 -10.45
N PHE A 310 3.03 -12.88 -10.62
CA PHE A 310 3.88 -12.42 -9.52
C PHE A 310 4.19 -10.94 -9.68
N GLN A 311 4.48 -10.28 -8.57
CA GLN A 311 4.89 -8.88 -8.62
C GLN A 311 6.20 -8.72 -9.39
N SER A 312 6.22 -7.77 -10.31
CA SER A 312 7.42 -7.32 -11.02
C SER A 312 8.36 -6.60 -10.04
N ASP A 313 9.64 -6.91 -10.13
CA ASP A 313 10.75 -6.14 -9.56
C ASP A 313 11.11 -4.91 -10.42
N HIS A 314 10.52 -4.78 -11.61
CA HIS A 314 10.79 -3.70 -12.55
C HIS A 314 9.57 -2.83 -12.87
N ASP A 315 9.80 -1.52 -12.98
CA ASP A 315 8.81 -0.47 -13.31
C ASP A 315 8.51 -0.34 -14.82
N SER A 316 8.59 -1.44 -15.58
CA SER A 316 8.29 -1.43 -17.02
C SER A 316 7.37 -2.60 -17.39
N PRO A 317 6.21 -2.37 -18.04
CA PRO A 317 5.34 -3.40 -18.62
C PRO A 317 5.95 -4.14 -19.82
#